data_AF-A0AAU6ZCP4-F1
#
_entry.id   AF-A0AAU6ZCP4-F1
#
_cell.length_a   1.000
_cell.length_b   1.000
_cell.length_c   1.000
_cell.angle_alpha   90.00
_cell.angle_beta   90.00
_cell.angle_gamma   90.00
#
_symmetry.space_group_name_H-M   'P 1'
#
loop_
_entity.id
_entity.type
_entity.pdbx_description
1 polymer ?
#
loop_
_entity_poly.entity_id
_entity_poly.type
_entity_poly.pdbx_seq_one_letter_code
_entity_poly.pdbx_strand_id
1 'polypeptide(L)'
;MKRILVAFMGALTLVAAGPLASAQATDPSVTLTQVQTGFSVSAYGSYIVNADRSLVSGPTALSVISCTSATGKTSTNNVAAVNVPAVGTVGAAVTSVKTLLTTTGKRAEASSTVAGANLLGGRITAGAITSTSSADKSTTGGFSGANQTTIANLKVLGLPIGVSPAPNTIIDLKDPLLGSLGTITLNGQEKRLVNGTYQVSTTAVRVQILKSGLPGLKIGTDIRLGVSTARLIPPQAGYLTGSGFSTKASLLNGLVGSGATAYAPVKCAGGTSTANVAGATIPGVLTAGAATTNTAGTLTPTLKASVTNTLAALNVLGGLVTVDAIKAETSASRAPSGGTVTLTDTSTFTNLKITGFAAINASVAPNTVVQVPGLGQVTLHKVVKTSSSVTVTMIEIVLNQARGSLPTGSKIQIGYSRSGVRD
;
A
#
# COMPACT_ATOMS: atom_id res chain seq x y z
N MET A 1 -40.96 50.84 74.93
CA MET A 1 -40.19 50.62 76.17
C MET A 1 -38.73 50.44 75.80
N LYS A 2 -37.85 51.23 76.43
CA LYS A 2 -36.38 51.08 76.71
C LYS A 2 -35.51 50.37 75.65
N ARG A 3 -34.65 51.12 74.93
CA ARG A 3 -33.17 51.28 75.13
C ARG A 3 -32.41 49.94 74.98
N ILE A 4 -31.42 49.82 74.10
CA ILE A 4 -30.04 50.31 74.32
C ILE A 4 -29.26 50.44 72.99
N LEU A 5 -28.53 51.56 72.88
CA LEU A 5 -27.42 51.85 71.97
C LEU A 5 -26.21 50.94 72.28
N VAL A 6 -25.52 50.45 71.26
CA VAL A 6 -24.06 50.28 71.31
C VAL A 6 -23.47 50.85 70.03
N ALA A 7 -22.68 51.91 70.18
CA ALA A 7 -21.86 52.52 69.16
C ALA A 7 -20.48 51.87 69.19
N PHE A 8 -19.93 51.54 68.02
CA PHE A 8 -18.49 51.36 67.85
C PHE A 8 -18.05 52.21 66.65
N MET A 9 -17.32 53.27 66.95
CA MET A 9 -16.48 54.02 66.01
C MET A 9 -15.25 53.16 65.67
N GLY A 10 -14.91 53.05 64.39
CA GLY A 10 -13.70 52.36 63.94
C GLY A 10 -13.35 52.70 62.49
N ALA A 11 -12.45 53.68 62.35
CA ALA A 11 -11.66 54.11 61.19
C ALA A 11 -11.95 53.51 59.80
N LEU A 12 -12.37 54.38 58.88
CA LEU A 12 -12.41 54.15 57.44
C LEU A 12 -10.98 54.31 56.87
N THR A 13 -10.29 53.21 56.62
CA THR A 13 -9.04 53.19 55.83
C THR A 13 -9.37 52.89 54.37
N LEU A 14 -9.16 53.91 53.51
CA LEU A 14 -9.23 53.79 52.06
C LEU A 14 -8.02 52.96 51.58
N VAL A 15 -8.23 51.68 51.25
CA VAL A 15 -7.22 50.88 50.53
C VAL A 15 -7.49 51.02 49.03
N ALA A 16 -6.54 51.64 48.34
CA ALA A 16 -6.54 51.78 46.89
C ALA A 16 -6.56 50.41 46.21
N ALA A 17 -7.53 50.21 45.31
CA ALA A 17 -7.62 49.04 44.45
C ALA A 17 -6.48 49.09 43.41
N GLY A 18 -5.45 48.27 43.60
CA GLY A 18 -4.48 47.94 42.55
C GLY A 18 -5.09 46.92 41.56
N PRO A 19 -4.72 46.96 40.28
CA PRO A 19 -5.24 46.01 39.30
C PRO A 19 -4.84 44.58 39.65
N LEU A 20 -5.83 43.69 39.72
CA LEU A 20 -5.67 42.25 39.81
C LEU A 20 -4.93 41.78 38.55
N ALA A 21 -3.62 41.57 38.67
CA ALA A 21 -2.87 40.79 37.70
C ALA A 21 -3.40 39.36 37.74
N SER A 22 -4.01 38.91 36.64
CA SER A 22 -4.36 37.52 36.43
C SER A 22 -3.08 36.68 36.47
N ALA A 23 -2.85 35.97 37.57
CA ALA A 23 -1.84 34.93 37.64
C ALA A 23 -2.21 33.85 36.62
N GLN A 24 -1.62 33.92 35.42
CA GLN A 24 -1.60 32.79 34.52
C GLN A 24 -0.79 31.70 35.22
N ALA A 25 -1.48 30.71 35.77
CA ALA A 25 -0.85 29.45 36.12
C ALA A 25 -0.20 28.94 34.83
N THR A 26 1.12 29.01 34.75
CA THR A 26 1.89 28.27 33.75
C THR A 26 1.67 26.80 34.05
N ASP A 27 0.69 26.23 33.35
CA ASP A 27 0.49 24.78 33.30
C ASP A 27 1.84 24.19 32.87
N PRO A 28 2.50 23.36 33.70
CA PRO A 28 3.76 22.75 33.30
C PRO A 28 3.47 21.92 32.06
N SER A 29 3.95 22.36 30.90
CA SER A 29 3.95 21.57 29.69
C SER A 29 4.74 20.30 30.01
N VAL A 30 4.03 19.22 30.32
CA VAL A 30 4.64 17.91 30.51
C VAL A 30 5.22 17.53 29.16
N THR A 31 6.52 17.77 28.99
CA THR A 31 7.28 17.22 27.88
C THR A 31 7.34 15.72 28.10
N LEU A 32 6.30 15.00 27.68
CA LEU A 32 6.28 13.54 27.74
C LEU A 32 7.55 13.04 27.07
N THR A 33 8.35 12.24 27.77
CA THR A 33 9.50 11.54 27.20
C THR A 33 9.00 10.77 25.97
N GLN A 34 9.20 11.33 24.79
CA GLN A 34 8.58 10.79 23.58
C GLN A 34 9.24 9.46 23.25
N VAL A 35 8.44 8.39 23.26
CA VAL A 35 8.92 7.07 22.88
C VAL A 35 9.40 7.10 21.41
N GLN A 36 10.62 6.63 21.19
CA GLN A 36 11.20 6.57 19.85
C GLN A 36 10.79 5.27 19.16
N THR A 37 10.23 5.39 17.95
CA THR A 37 9.81 4.28 17.08
C THR A 37 9.58 4.81 15.68
N GLY A 38 9.77 3.96 14.67
CA GLY A 38 9.28 4.20 13.32
C GLY A 38 7.96 3.50 13.06
N PHE A 39 7.36 3.84 11.92
CA PHE A 39 6.09 3.33 11.43
C PHE A 39 6.25 2.72 10.04
N SER A 40 5.53 1.63 9.79
CA SER A 40 5.30 1.08 8.44
C SER A 40 3.89 0.51 8.40
N VAL A 41 3.03 1.08 7.55
CA VAL A 41 1.60 0.80 7.60
C VAL A 41 1.07 0.59 6.19
N SER A 42 0.25 -0.45 6.00
CA SER A 42 -0.35 -0.74 4.70
C SER A 42 -1.76 -1.31 4.82
N ALA A 43 -2.63 -0.97 3.88
CA ALA A 43 -3.95 -1.56 3.72
C ALA A 43 -4.30 -1.71 2.23
N TYR A 44 -5.04 -2.77 1.89
CA TYR A 44 -5.59 -2.98 0.54
C TYR A 44 -6.93 -3.71 0.61
N GLY A 45 -7.76 -3.49 -0.41
CA GLY A 45 -9.10 -4.07 -0.52
C GLY A 45 -9.06 -5.55 -0.88
N SER A 46 -8.38 -5.88 -1.98
CA SER A 46 -8.25 -7.25 -2.47
C SER A 46 -6.89 -7.51 -3.09
N TYR A 47 -6.43 -8.75 -3.01
CA TYR A 47 -5.25 -9.23 -3.71
C TYR A 47 -5.42 -10.70 -4.06
N ILE A 48 -5.23 -11.03 -5.34
CA ILE A 48 -5.36 -12.38 -5.87
C ILE A 48 -4.06 -12.75 -6.55
N VAL A 49 -3.53 -13.91 -6.19
CA VAL A 49 -2.31 -14.46 -6.78
C VAL A 49 -2.40 -15.98 -6.83
N ASN A 50 -1.87 -16.60 -7.87
CA ASN A 50 -1.65 -18.05 -7.91
C ASN A 50 -0.17 -18.40 -7.73
N ALA A 51 0.11 -19.67 -7.42
CA ALA A 51 1.46 -20.12 -7.05
C ALA A 51 2.51 -19.83 -8.14
N ASP A 52 2.17 -20.03 -9.42
CA ASP A 52 3.06 -19.75 -10.56
C ASP A 52 3.04 -18.29 -11.03
N ARG A 53 2.27 -17.41 -10.37
CA ARG A 53 2.07 -16.00 -10.70
C ARG A 53 1.55 -15.72 -12.12
N SER A 54 0.95 -16.70 -12.81
CA SER A 54 0.26 -16.45 -14.08
C SER A 54 -1.03 -15.64 -13.92
N LEU A 55 -1.56 -15.52 -12.69
CA LEU A 55 -2.69 -14.68 -12.32
C LEU A 55 -2.26 -13.80 -11.14
N VAL A 56 -2.14 -12.48 -11.35
CA VAL A 56 -1.83 -11.51 -10.29
C VAL A 56 -2.70 -10.26 -10.45
N SER A 57 -3.66 -10.05 -9.56
CA SER A 57 -4.55 -8.88 -9.62
C SER A 57 -3.89 -7.60 -9.09
N GLY A 58 -2.81 -7.73 -8.32
CA GLY A 58 -2.25 -6.62 -7.52
C GLY A 58 -3.21 -6.15 -6.42
N PRO A 59 -2.69 -5.43 -5.41
CA PRO A 59 -3.52 -4.94 -4.32
C PRO A 59 -4.42 -3.78 -4.81
N THR A 60 -5.74 -3.93 -4.62
CA THR A 60 -6.72 -2.89 -4.94
C THR A 60 -6.82 -1.86 -3.82
N ALA A 61 -7.10 -0.59 -4.15
CA ALA A 61 -7.09 0.54 -3.21
C ALA A 61 -5.89 0.49 -2.24
N LEU A 62 -4.67 0.27 -2.74
CA LEU A 62 -3.50 0.18 -1.88
C LEU A 62 -3.20 1.55 -1.23
N SER A 63 -3.22 1.60 0.10
CA SER A 63 -2.74 2.73 0.91
C SER A 63 -1.53 2.31 1.72
N VAL A 64 -0.48 3.12 1.69
CA VAL A 64 0.79 2.82 2.35
C VAL A 64 1.38 4.08 2.95
N ILE A 65 1.77 3.99 4.23
CA ILE A 65 2.78 4.87 4.83
C ILE A 65 4.05 4.04 4.91
N SER A 66 4.97 4.32 4.00
CA SER A 66 6.31 3.76 4.05
C SER A 66 7.02 4.24 5.31
N CYS A 67 8.06 3.49 5.67
CA CYS A 67 9.01 3.71 6.75
C CYS A 67 9.21 5.20 7.09
N THR A 68 8.86 5.60 8.31
CA THR A 68 8.99 6.98 8.81
C THR A 68 8.94 7.04 10.33
N SER A 69 9.59 8.01 10.96
CA SER A 69 9.40 8.35 12.38
C SER A 69 8.26 9.35 12.62
N ALA A 70 7.72 9.96 11.56
CA ALA A 70 6.76 11.05 11.66
C ALA A 70 5.36 10.55 12.05
N THR A 71 4.74 11.26 12.99
CA THR A 71 3.33 11.14 13.34
C THR A 71 2.48 12.11 12.52
N GLY A 72 1.15 11.95 12.57
CA GLY A 72 0.20 12.80 11.85
C GLY A 72 0.12 12.52 10.34
N LYS A 73 0.75 11.46 9.83
CA LYS A 73 0.66 11.08 8.42
C LYS A 73 -0.62 10.30 8.19
N THR A 74 -1.30 10.59 7.08
CA THR A 74 -2.47 9.83 6.61
C THR A 74 -2.29 9.53 5.12
N SER A 75 -2.65 8.32 4.70
CA SER A 75 -2.82 7.97 3.28
C SER A 75 -4.14 7.22 3.12
N THR A 76 -4.93 7.63 2.13
CA THR A 76 -6.20 6.99 1.77
C THR A 76 -6.19 6.66 0.29
N ASN A 77 -6.92 5.62 -0.08
CA ASN A 77 -7.12 5.23 -1.46
C ASN A 77 -8.49 4.58 -1.60
N ASN A 78 -9.07 4.68 -2.79
CA ASN A 78 -10.33 4.04 -3.09
C ASN A 78 -10.31 3.47 -4.50
N VAL A 79 -11.21 2.51 -4.73
CA VAL A 79 -11.37 1.81 -5.99
C VAL A 79 -12.82 1.40 -6.11
N ALA A 80 -13.44 1.52 -7.29
CA ALA A 80 -14.75 0.92 -7.53
C ALA A 80 -14.61 -0.60 -7.74
N ALA A 81 -15.71 -1.29 -8.02
CA ALA A 81 -15.74 -2.74 -8.11
C ALA A 81 -14.74 -3.29 -9.16
N VAL A 82 -14.11 -4.41 -8.83
CA VAL A 82 -13.13 -5.13 -9.65
C VAL A 82 -13.69 -6.50 -9.99
N ASN A 83 -13.67 -6.87 -11.27
CA ASN A 83 -14.00 -8.22 -11.73
C ASN A 83 -12.72 -8.94 -12.14
N VAL A 84 -12.50 -10.13 -11.60
CA VAL A 84 -11.36 -10.98 -11.96
C VAL A 84 -11.89 -12.26 -12.60
N PRO A 85 -11.62 -12.51 -13.89
CA PRO A 85 -12.06 -13.71 -14.59
C PRO A 85 -11.72 -14.98 -13.81
N ALA A 86 -12.63 -15.97 -13.84
CA ALA A 86 -12.59 -17.23 -13.07
C ALA A 86 -12.64 -17.10 -11.53
N VAL A 87 -12.31 -15.95 -10.95
CA VAL A 87 -12.36 -15.70 -9.50
C VAL A 87 -13.70 -15.10 -9.08
N GLY A 88 -14.21 -14.10 -9.80
CA GLY A 88 -15.47 -13.41 -9.49
C GLY A 88 -15.32 -11.90 -9.28
N THR A 89 -16.30 -11.29 -8.62
CA THR A 89 -16.39 -9.85 -8.41
C THR A 89 -16.05 -9.47 -6.98
N VAL A 90 -15.33 -8.36 -6.83
CA VAL A 90 -15.05 -7.68 -5.58
C VAL A 90 -15.63 -6.28 -5.70
N GLY A 91 -16.43 -5.86 -4.73
CA GLY A 91 -17.04 -4.54 -4.69
C GLY A 91 -16.01 -3.43 -4.53
N ALA A 92 -16.49 -2.18 -4.52
CA ALA A 92 -15.65 -1.02 -4.28
C ALA A 92 -14.86 -1.19 -2.97
N ALA A 93 -13.60 -0.79 -2.95
CA ALA A 93 -12.78 -0.81 -1.75
C ALA A 93 -12.27 0.58 -1.38
N VAL A 94 -12.21 0.83 -0.08
CA VAL A 94 -11.67 2.05 0.52
C VAL A 94 -10.68 1.64 1.60
N THR A 95 -9.52 2.27 1.63
CA THR A 95 -8.50 2.00 2.62
C THR A 95 -7.97 3.29 3.22
N SER A 96 -7.50 3.19 4.45
CA SER A 96 -6.85 4.29 5.16
C SER A 96 -5.73 3.76 6.03
N VAL A 97 -4.62 4.47 6.07
CA VAL A 97 -3.52 4.21 6.99
C VAL A 97 -3.08 5.51 7.64
N LYS A 98 -2.74 5.44 8.93
CA LYS A 98 -2.38 6.61 9.75
C LYS A 98 -1.23 6.33 10.70
N THR A 99 -0.46 7.37 11.01
CA THR A 99 0.47 7.40 12.14
C THR A 99 0.03 8.49 13.11
N LEU A 100 0.04 8.19 14.40
CA LEU A 100 -0.57 9.03 15.43
C LEU A 100 0.39 9.19 16.61
N LEU A 101 0.42 10.40 17.16
CA LEU A 101 0.89 10.65 18.52
C LEU A 101 -0.36 10.67 19.40
N THR A 102 -0.41 9.79 20.39
CA THR A 102 -1.49 9.73 21.37
C THR A 102 -0.99 10.28 22.71
N THR A 103 -1.90 10.59 23.63
CA THR A 103 -1.53 10.96 25.01
C THR A 103 -0.76 9.87 25.73
N THR A 104 -0.92 8.61 25.30
CA THR A 104 -0.30 7.43 25.91
C THR A 104 0.91 6.90 25.15
N GLY A 105 1.28 7.47 24.00
CA GLY A 105 2.43 7.02 23.21
C GLY A 105 2.28 7.24 21.71
N LYS A 106 2.71 6.28 20.90
CA LYS A 106 2.66 6.32 19.42
C LYS A 106 1.83 5.17 18.88
N ARG A 107 1.06 5.43 17.81
CA ARG A 107 0.19 4.43 17.19
C ARG A 107 0.30 4.42 15.66
N ALA A 108 0.31 3.24 15.08
CA ALA A 108 0.02 2.98 13.67
C ALA A 108 -1.39 2.39 13.54
N GLU A 109 -2.16 2.87 12.56
CA GLU A 109 -3.51 2.35 12.26
C GLU A 109 -3.67 2.05 10.78
N ALA A 110 -4.27 0.92 10.46
CA ALA A 110 -4.63 0.53 9.10
C ALA A 110 -6.09 0.08 9.06
N SER A 111 -6.84 0.49 8.04
CA SER A 111 -8.20 0.04 7.78
C SER A 111 -8.43 -0.29 6.31
N SER A 112 -9.27 -1.29 6.07
CA SER A 112 -9.73 -1.70 4.73
C SER A 112 -11.21 -2.00 4.78
N THR A 113 -11.96 -1.47 3.82
CA THR A 113 -13.39 -1.75 3.63
C THR A 113 -13.60 -2.16 2.17
N VAL A 114 -14.30 -3.27 1.96
CA VAL A 114 -14.74 -3.76 0.66
C VAL A 114 -16.26 -3.84 0.68
N ALA A 115 -16.96 -3.22 -0.26
CA ALA A 115 -18.42 -3.10 -0.25
C ALA A 115 -19.15 -4.45 -0.39
N GLY A 116 -18.50 -5.45 -0.96
CA GLY A 116 -19.04 -6.79 -1.16
C GLY A 116 -18.08 -7.70 -1.91
N ALA A 117 -18.39 -8.99 -1.95
CA ALA A 117 -17.68 -9.94 -2.81
C ALA A 117 -18.61 -11.05 -3.26
N ASN A 118 -18.43 -11.51 -4.50
CA ASN A 118 -19.00 -12.74 -5.02
C ASN A 118 -17.88 -13.52 -5.71
N LEU A 119 -17.41 -14.58 -5.06
CA LEU A 119 -16.27 -15.36 -5.50
C LEU A 119 -16.70 -16.77 -5.91
N LEU A 120 -15.90 -17.34 -6.81
CA LEU A 120 -15.94 -18.73 -7.24
C LEU A 120 -17.30 -19.16 -7.78
N GLY A 121 -17.99 -18.25 -8.47
CA GLY A 121 -19.33 -18.49 -9.02
C GLY A 121 -20.43 -18.55 -7.96
N GLY A 122 -20.39 -17.68 -6.94
CA GLY A 122 -21.43 -17.62 -5.90
C GLY A 122 -21.19 -18.55 -4.70
N ARG A 123 -20.10 -19.32 -4.70
CA ARG A 123 -19.75 -20.21 -3.59
C ARG A 123 -19.34 -19.44 -2.34
N ILE A 124 -18.86 -18.21 -2.50
CA ILE A 124 -18.58 -17.32 -1.39
C ILE A 124 -19.19 -15.98 -1.74
N THR A 125 -20.17 -15.54 -0.95
CA THR A 125 -20.77 -14.20 -1.09
C THR A 125 -20.65 -13.46 0.21
N ALA A 126 -20.33 -12.18 0.16
CA ALA A 126 -20.32 -11.30 1.32
C ALA A 126 -20.84 -9.92 0.93
N GLY A 127 -21.51 -9.27 1.87
CA GLY A 127 -21.71 -7.83 1.87
C GLY A 127 -20.43 -7.12 2.33
N ALA A 128 -20.58 -5.97 2.99
CA ALA A 128 -19.45 -5.17 3.45
C ALA A 128 -18.46 -5.99 4.30
N ILE A 129 -17.19 -5.98 3.90
CA ILE A 129 -16.08 -6.63 4.57
C ILE A 129 -15.19 -5.51 5.11
N THR A 130 -15.00 -5.44 6.42
CA THR A 130 -14.11 -4.47 7.05
C THR A 130 -12.99 -5.17 7.81
N SER A 131 -11.81 -4.55 7.84
CA SER A 131 -10.76 -4.90 8.79
C SER A 131 -10.03 -3.67 9.30
N THR A 132 -9.61 -3.73 10.55
CA THR A 132 -8.72 -2.76 11.18
C THR A 132 -7.58 -3.47 11.90
N SER A 133 -6.43 -2.81 11.92
CA SER A 133 -5.24 -3.20 12.68
C SER A 133 -4.65 -1.96 13.34
N SER A 134 -4.41 -1.99 14.65
CA SER A 134 -3.66 -0.96 15.37
C SER A 134 -2.46 -1.54 16.08
N ALA A 135 -1.34 -0.83 16.03
CA ALA A 135 -0.13 -1.14 16.77
C ALA A 135 0.29 0.08 17.58
N ASP A 136 0.45 -0.10 18.88
CA ASP A 136 0.66 0.92 19.89
C ASP A 136 1.99 0.69 20.61
N LYS A 137 2.74 1.76 20.85
CA LYS A 137 3.90 1.78 21.75
C LYS A 137 3.66 2.83 22.83
N SER A 138 3.56 2.42 24.08
CA SER A 138 3.31 3.32 25.20
C SER A 138 4.52 4.23 25.47
N THR A 139 4.32 5.32 26.21
CA THR A 139 5.41 6.15 26.75
C THR A 139 6.39 5.38 27.62
N THR A 140 5.92 4.30 28.28
CA THR A 140 6.77 3.36 29.03
C THR A 140 7.49 2.32 28.16
N GLY A 141 7.29 2.36 26.84
CA GLY A 141 7.96 1.48 25.87
C GLY A 141 7.25 0.15 25.60
N GLY A 142 6.12 -0.13 26.25
CA GLY A 142 5.35 -1.36 26.07
C GLY A 142 4.60 -1.39 24.74
N PHE A 143 4.52 -2.58 24.11
CA PHE A 143 3.78 -2.78 22.87
C PHE A 143 2.39 -3.35 23.15
N SER A 144 1.39 -2.82 22.46
CA SER A 144 0.04 -3.39 22.44
C SER A 144 -0.59 -3.20 21.07
N GLY A 145 -1.70 -3.87 20.79
CA GLY A 145 -2.34 -3.75 19.49
C GLY A 145 -3.70 -4.43 19.42
N ALA A 146 -4.49 -4.01 18.45
CA ALA A 146 -5.86 -4.44 18.28
C ALA A 146 -6.14 -4.86 16.82
N ASN A 147 -7.00 -5.86 16.66
CA ASN A 147 -7.48 -6.34 15.38
C ASN A 147 -9.00 -6.38 15.45
N GLN A 148 -9.69 -5.89 14.41
CA GLN A 148 -11.13 -6.05 14.27
C GLN A 148 -11.47 -6.40 12.84
N THR A 149 -12.53 -7.19 12.67
CA THR A 149 -13.09 -7.60 11.39
C THR A 149 -14.61 -7.63 11.49
N THR A 150 -15.30 -7.16 10.46
CA THR A 150 -16.73 -7.45 10.26
C THR A 150 -16.97 -7.92 8.83
N ILE A 151 -17.87 -8.88 8.66
CA ILE A 151 -18.21 -9.46 7.35
C ILE A 151 -19.73 -9.58 7.28
N ALA A 152 -20.38 -8.57 6.69
CA ALA A 152 -21.83 -8.58 6.56
C ALA A 152 -22.30 -9.66 5.59
N ASN A 153 -23.42 -10.32 5.89
CA ASN A 153 -24.11 -11.25 4.99
C ASN A 153 -23.19 -12.32 4.37
N LEU A 154 -22.18 -12.80 5.10
CA LEU A 154 -21.28 -13.83 4.61
C LEU A 154 -22.04 -15.13 4.41
N LYS A 155 -21.91 -15.72 3.23
CA LYS A 155 -22.35 -17.08 2.93
C LYS A 155 -21.21 -17.87 2.30
N VAL A 156 -21.03 -19.10 2.76
CA VAL A 156 -20.11 -20.08 2.18
C VAL A 156 -20.95 -21.28 1.74
N LEU A 157 -20.95 -21.56 0.44
CA LEU A 157 -21.76 -22.60 -0.20
C LEU A 157 -23.25 -22.46 0.16
N GLY A 158 -23.74 -21.22 0.21
CA GLY A 158 -25.12 -20.88 0.58
C GLY A 158 -25.39 -20.85 2.09
N LEU A 159 -24.50 -21.39 2.93
CA LEU A 159 -24.67 -21.40 4.39
C LEU A 159 -24.25 -20.05 4.99
N PRO A 160 -25.11 -19.37 5.76
CA PRO A 160 -24.76 -18.11 6.40
C PRO A 160 -23.73 -18.32 7.51
N ILE A 161 -22.76 -17.41 7.58
CA ILE A 161 -21.76 -17.33 8.65
C ILE A 161 -21.99 -16.03 9.43
N GLY A 162 -21.74 -16.07 10.75
CA GLY A 162 -21.89 -14.90 11.62
C GLY A 162 -21.02 -13.71 11.18
N VAL A 163 -21.52 -12.50 11.41
CA VAL A 163 -20.92 -11.24 10.92
C VAL A 163 -19.59 -10.86 11.58
N SER A 164 -19.27 -11.49 12.71
CA SER A 164 -18.02 -11.32 13.45
C SER A 164 -17.46 -12.71 13.79
N PRO A 165 -16.81 -13.38 12.83
CA PRO A 165 -16.20 -14.68 13.08
C PRO A 165 -15.06 -14.54 14.11
N ALA A 166 -14.88 -15.56 14.94
CA ALA A 166 -13.79 -15.60 15.91
C ALA A 166 -12.42 -15.47 15.20
N PRO A 167 -11.39 -14.93 15.86
CA PRO A 167 -10.06 -14.83 15.27
C PRO A 167 -9.58 -16.16 14.70
N ASN A 168 -9.06 -16.13 13.47
CA ASN A 168 -8.51 -17.29 12.76
C ASN A 168 -9.51 -18.45 12.57
N THR A 169 -10.79 -18.14 12.37
CA THR A 169 -11.80 -19.18 12.04
C THR A 169 -11.47 -19.79 10.68
N ILE A 170 -11.33 -21.11 10.61
CA ILE A 170 -11.05 -21.84 9.36
C ILE A 170 -12.29 -22.65 8.96
N ILE A 171 -12.67 -22.54 7.69
CA ILE A 171 -13.77 -23.28 7.07
C ILE A 171 -13.22 -24.01 5.85
N ASP A 172 -13.52 -25.30 5.73
CA ASP A 172 -13.22 -26.05 4.52
C ASP A 172 -14.18 -25.67 3.39
N LEU A 173 -13.63 -25.35 2.22
CA LEU A 173 -14.41 -25.14 1.01
C LEU A 173 -14.74 -26.50 0.38
N LYS A 174 -15.70 -27.21 1.00
CA LYS A 174 -16.13 -28.54 0.57
C LYS A 174 -17.32 -28.46 -0.38
N ASP A 175 -17.05 -28.51 -1.67
CA ASP A 175 -18.10 -28.60 -2.68
C ASP A 175 -18.74 -30.00 -2.71
N PRO A 176 -20.08 -30.12 -2.81
CA PRO A 176 -20.76 -31.41 -2.84
C PRO A 176 -20.35 -32.33 -4.02
N LEU A 177 -19.92 -31.77 -5.15
CA LEU A 177 -19.56 -32.54 -6.36
C LEU A 177 -18.04 -32.77 -6.47
N LEU A 178 -17.23 -31.80 -6.03
CA LEU A 178 -15.78 -31.79 -6.23
C LEU A 178 -14.97 -32.15 -4.96
N GLY A 179 -15.64 -32.25 -3.82
CA GLY A 179 -15.03 -32.47 -2.51
C GLY A 179 -14.35 -31.22 -1.95
N SER A 180 -13.32 -31.41 -1.11
CA SER A 180 -12.56 -30.27 -0.57
C SER A 180 -11.73 -29.60 -1.65
N LEU A 181 -12.06 -28.34 -1.97
CA LEU A 181 -11.37 -27.51 -2.96
C LEU A 181 -10.24 -26.69 -2.32
N GLY A 182 -10.31 -26.46 -1.01
CA GLY A 182 -9.42 -25.55 -0.32
C GLY A 182 -9.95 -25.10 1.04
N THR A 183 -9.35 -24.03 1.56
CA THR A 183 -9.68 -23.49 2.89
C THR A 183 -10.06 -22.01 2.80
N ILE A 184 -10.94 -21.59 3.70
CA ILE A 184 -11.32 -20.20 3.93
C ILE A 184 -10.92 -19.85 5.35
N THR A 185 -10.02 -18.88 5.52
CA THR A 185 -9.72 -18.29 6.83
C THR A 185 -10.48 -16.98 6.95
N LEU A 186 -11.33 -16.87 7.97
CA LEU A 186 -12.06 -15.68 8.34
C LEU A 186 -11.39 -15.01 9.53
N ASN A 187 -11.39 -13.67 9.52
CA ASN A 187 -10.79 -12.87 10.58
C ASN A 187 -9.37 -13.37 10.94
N GLY A 188 -8.54 -13.56 9.93
CA GLY A 188 -7.15 -13.99 10.11
C GLY A 188 -6.36 -12.88 10.80
N GLN A 189 -5.82 -13.15 11.99
CA GLN A 189 -5.14 -12.18 12.83
C GLN A 189 -3.73 -12.66 13.20
N GLU A 190 -2.77 -11.75 13.13
CA GLU A 190 -1.41 -11.97 13.60
C GLU A 190 -0.95 -10.76 14.42
N LYS A 191 -0.37 -11.03 15.59
CA LYS A 191 0.39 -10.06 16.39
C LYS A 191 1.76 -10.65 16.65
N ARG A 192 2.82 -9.91 16.32
CA ARG A 192 4.17 -10.46 16.39
C ARG A 192 5.20 -9.39 16.75
N LEU A 193 6.05 -9.67 17.73
CA LEU A 193 7.23 -8.86 18.06
C LEU A 193 8.49 -9.63 17.65
N VAL A 194 9.23 -9.16 16.66
CA VAL A 194 10.51 -9.77 16.23
C VAL A 194 11.53 -8.66 16.04
N ASN A 195 12.69 -8.78 16.70
CA ASN A 195 13.79 -7.81 16.58
C ASN A 195 13.32 -6.36 16.80
N GLY A 196 12.45 -6.14 17.78
CA GLY A 196 11.86 -4.84 18.10
C GLY A 196 10.84 -4.30 17.09
N THR A 197 10.51 -5.04 16.04
CA THR A 197 9.40 -4.74 15.12
C THR A 197 8.13 -5.40 15.64
N TYR A 198 7.16 -4.58 16.03
CA TYR A 198 5.83 -5.03 16.43
C TYR A 198 4.86 -4.91 15.24
N GLN A 199 4.34 -6.04 14.76
CA GLN A 199 3.37 -6.13 13.69
C GLN A 199 2.02 -6.55 14.24
N VAL A 200 0.97 -5.88 13.77
CA VAL A 200 -0.43 -6.25 13.95
C VAL A 200 -1.08 -6.27 12.58
N SER A 201 -1.62 -7.41 12.16
CA SER A 201 -2.22 -7.57 10.84
C SER A 201 -3.51 -8.36 10.87
N THR A 202 -4.46 -7.94 10.04
CA THR A 202 -5.76 -8.56 9.86
C THR A 202 -6.00 -8.82 8.38
N THR A 203 -6.45 -10.03 8.03
CA THR A 203 -7.06 -10.38 6.75
C THR A 203 -8.48 -10.84 7.00
N ALA A 204 -9.47 -10.07 6.56
CA ALA A 204 -10.87 -10.37 6.87
C ALA A 204 -11.34 -11.69 6.25
N VAL A 205 -11.02 -11.91 4.97
CA VAL A 205 -11.30 -13.17 4.26
C VAL A 205 -10.05 -13.57 3.47
N ARG A 206 -9.58 -14.80 3.68
CA ARG A 206 -8.56 -15.45 2.86
C ARG A 206 -9.10 -16.76 2.31
N VAL A 207 -8.99 -16.97 1.02
CA VAL A 207 -9.38 -18.22 0.35
C VAL A 207 -8.16 -18.82 -0.31
N GLN A 208 -7.84 -20.07 0.02
CA GLN A 208 -6.72 -20.80 -0.56
C GLN A 208 -7.25 -22.01 -1.31
N ILE A 209 -7.01 -22.07 -2.62
CA ILE A 209 -7.37 -23.20 -3.47
C ILE A 209 -6.26 -24.24 -3.37
N LEU A 210 -6.58 -25.42 -2.84
CA LEU A 210 -5.62 -26.50 -2.58
C LEU A 210 -5.79 -27.67 -3.54
N LYS A 211 -6.91 -27.74 -4.25
CA LYS A 211 -7.24 -28.81 -5.20
C LYS A 211 -7.69 -28.22 -6.54
N SER A 212 -7.38 -28.93 -7.63
CA SER A 212 -7.95 -28.63 -8.95
C SER A 212 -9.45 -28.95 -8.97
N GLY A 213 -10.18 -28.34 -9.90
CA GLY A 213 -11.61 -28.61 -10.09
C GLY A 213 -12.46 -27.36 -10.35
N LEU A 214 -11.91 -26.17 -10.12
CA LEU A 214 -12.55 -24.92 -10.51
C LEU A 214 -12.02 -24.44 -11.86
N PRO A 215 -12.87 -24.32 -12.91
CA PRO A 215 -12.44 -23.84 -14.22
C PRO A 215 -11.74 -22.47 -14.13
N GLY A 216 -10.57 -22.37 -14.76
CA GLY A 216 -9.79 -21.12 -14.80
C GLY A 216 -9.01 -20.79 -13.51
N LEU A 217 -9.10 -21.61 -12.46
CA LEU A 217 -8.30 -21.44 -11.24
C LEU A 217 -7.30 -22.58 -11.09
N LYS A 218 -6.06 -22.21 -10.75
CA LYS A 218 -4.98 -23.16 -10.48
C LYS A 218 -4.88 -23.47 -8.99
N ILE A 219 -4.32 -24.64 -8.67
CA ILE A 219 -3.90 -24.97 -7.31
C ILE A 219 -2.92 -23.90 -6.81
N GLY A 220 -3.03 -23.55 -5.53
CA GLY A 220 -2.23 -22.49 -4.91
C GLY A 220 -2.73 -21.07 -5.18
N THR A 221 -3.93 -20.90 -5.74
CA THR A 221 -4.58 -19.60 -5.80
C THR A 221 -4.93 -19.11 -4.39
N ASP A 222 -4.44 -17.92 -4.02
CA ASP A 222 -4.65 -17.23 -2.75
C ASP A 222 -5.40 -15.92 -3.04
N ILE A 223 -6.61 -15.82 -2.51
CA ILE A 223 -7.49 -14.65 -2.62
C ILE A 223 -7.58 -14.03 -1.23
N ARG A 224 -7.21 -12.75 -1.10
CA ARG A 224 -7.26 -12.01 0.16
C ARG A 224 -8.16 -10.80 0.01
N LEU A 225 -9.10 -10.62 0.93
CA LEU A 225 -10.00 -9.47 0.99
C LEU A 225 -9.89 -8.79 2.36
N GLY A 226 -9.99 -7.46 2.36
CA GLY A 226 -9.99 -6.64 3.57
C GLY A 226 -8.70 -6.79 4.36
N VAL A 227 -7.55 -6.41 3.80
CA VAL A 227 -6.25 -6.54 4.48
C VAL A 227 -5.83 -5.22 5.09
N SER A 228 -5.48 -5.26 6.39
CA SER A 228 -4.88 -4.15 7.14
C SER A 228 -3.63 -4.64 7.87
N THR A 229 -2.60 -3.81 7.91
CA THR A 229 -1.33 -4.12 8.59
C THR A 229 -0.73 -2.86 9.17
N ALA A 230 -0.56 -2.85 10.49
CA ALA A 230 0.12 -1.81 11.24
C ALA A 230 1.43 -2.36 11.80
N ARG A 231 2.54 -1.67 11.55
CA ARG A 231 3.84 -2.01 12.13
C ARG A 231 4.48 -0.82 12.81
N LEU A 232 5.02 -1.10 13.98
CA LEU A 232 5.97 -0.25 14.67
C LEU A 232 7.34 -0.90 14.51
N ILE A 233 8.30 -0.15 13.99
CA ILE A 233 9.67 -0.61 13.78
C ILE A 233 10.60 0.08 14.80
N PRO A 234 11.73 -0.53 15.15
CA PRO A 234 12.72 0.11 16.01
C PRO A 234 13.12 1.47 15.44
N PRO A 235 13.42 2.47 16.28
CA PRO A 235 13.96 3.73 15.80
C PRO A 235 15.25 3.46 15.01
N GLN A 236 15.37 4.13 13.87
CA GLN A 236 16.53 4.04 12.98
C GLN A 236 17.14 5.43 12.80
N ALA A 237 18.42 5.50 12.41
CA ALA A 237 19.08 6.75 12.02
C ALA A 237 18.47 7.39 10.75
N GLY A 238 17.69 6.61 10.00
CA GLY A 238 16.85 7.08 8.90
C GLY A 238 16.03 5.94 8.33
N TYR A 239 15.18 6.25 7.35
CA TYR A 239 14.22 5.32 6.77
C TYR A 239 14.36 5.24 5.26
N LEU A 240 14.34 4.01 4.74
CA LEU A 240 14.33 3.76 3.31
C LEU A 240 12.90 3.62 2.81
N THR A 241 12.64 4.10 1.59
CA THR A 241 11.36 3.92 0.92
C THR A 241 11.59 3.60 -0.55
N GLY A 242 10.65 2.92 -1.17
CA GLY A 242 10.75 2.57 -2.57
C GLY A 242 10.06 1.25 -2.89
N SER A 243 9.87 1.02 -4.18
CA SER A 243 9.32 -0.20 -4.73
C SER A 243 9.54 -0.24 -6.23
N GLY A 244 9.60 -1.43 -6.81
CA GLY A 244 9.56 -1.63 -8.25
C GLY A 244 8.47 -2.61 -8.65
N PHE A 245 8.05 -2.54 -9.91
CA PHE A 245 7.18 -3.51 -10.56
C PHE A 245 7.35 -3.43 -12.08
N SER A 246 6.97 -4.50 -12.79
CA SER A 246 7.21 -4.58 -14.24
C SER A 246 6.06 -4.03 -15.07
N THR A 247 4.82 -4.41 -14.76
CA THR A 247 3.64 -3.89 -15.46
C THR A 247 2.51 -3.63 -14.47
N LYS A 248 1.68 -2.63 -14.73
CA LYS A 248 0.44 -2.33 -14.01
C LYS A 248 -0.52 -1.61 -14.94
N ALA A 249 -1.80 -1.95 -14.92
CA ALA A 249 -2.82 -1.18 -15.61
C ALA A 249 -3.84 -0.62 -14.61
N SER A 250 -4.18 0.64 -14.77
CA SER A 250 -5.20 1.33 -14.00
C SER A 250 -6.24 1.90 -14.95
N LEU A 251 -7.53 1.72 -14.68
CA LEU A 251 -8.63 2.31 -15.42
C LEU A 251 -8.69 3.82 -15.15
N LEU A 252 -9.42 4.56 -15.99
CA LEU A 252 -9.55 6.03 -15.89
C LEU A 252 -10.06 6.50 -14.51
N ASN A 253 -10.96 5.74 -13.88
CA ASN A 253 -11.47 6.00 -12.53
C ASN A 253 -10.50 5.56 -11.40
N GLY A 254 -9.24 5.28 -11.72
CA GLY A 254 -8.22 4.86 -10.75
C GLY A 254 -8.26 3.37 -10.37
N LEU A 255 -9.18 2.60 -10.95
CA LEU A 255 -9.32 1.18 -10.66
C LEU A 255 -8.15 0.37 -11.16
N VAL A 256 -7.79 -0.70 -10.47
CA VAL A 256 -6.76 -1.61 -10.96
C VAL A 256 -7.36 -2.48 -12.06
N GLY A 257 -6.98 -2.21 -13.31
CA GLY A 257 -7.31 -3.06 -14.47
C GLY A 257 -6.39 -4.28 -14.55
N SER A 258 -5.14 -4.14 -14.07
CA SER A 258 -4.20 -5.24 -13.86
C SER A 258 -3.20 -4.87 -12.75
N GLY A 259 -2.88 -5.85 -11.92
CA GLY A 259 -1.96 -5.69 -10.81
C GLY A 259 -0.53 -5.37 -11.19
N ALA A 260 0.23 -4.89 -10.21
CA ALA A 260 1.67 -4.76 -10.31
C ALA A 260 2.31 -6.16 -10.41
N THR A 261 2.86 -6.50 -11.57
CA THR A 261 3.62 -7.74 -11.77
C THR A 261 5.05 -7.60 -11.26
N ALA A 262 5.64 -8.72 -10.78
CA ALA A 262 6.96 -8.74 -10.14
C ALA A 262 7.17 -7.59 -9.13
N TYR A 263 6.15 -7.29 -8.31
CA TYR A 263 6.23 -6.22 -7.32
C TYR A 263 7.21 -6.58 -6.19
N ALA A 264 8.16 -5.69 -5.90
CA ALA A 264 9.05 -5.80 -4.76
C ALA A 264 9.21 -4.43 -4.06
N PRO A 265 8.99 -4.34 -2.72
CA PRO A 265 9.22 -3.12 -1.95
C PRO A 265 10.66 -3.04 -1.41
N VAL A 266 11.15 -1.83 -1.13
CA VAL A 266 12.35 -1.61 -0.32
C VAL A 266 12.00 -1.85 1.15
N LYS A 267 12.84 -2.61 1.86
CA LYS A 267 12.64 -2.91 3.29
C LYS A 267 13.05 -1.72 4.16
N CYS A 268 12.26 -1.43 5.19
CA CYS A 268 12.52 -0.31 6.11
C CYS A 268 13.87 -0.39 6.82
N ALA A 269 14.21 -1.58 7.31
CA ALA A 269 15.42 -1.83 8.09
C ALA A 269 16.64 -2.17 7.20
N GLY A 270 16.55 -1.94 5.89
CA GLY A 270 17.53 -2.44 4.92
C GLY A 270 17.35 -3.91 4.56
N GLY A 271 18.32 -4.44 3.81
CA GLY A 271 18.28 -5.76 3.19
C GLY A 271 17.71 -5.75 1.77
N THR A 272 17.50 -6.94 1.21
CA THR A 272 17.07 -7.13 -0.18
C THR A 272 15.67 -7.72 -0.30
N SER A 273 14.99 -7.46 -1.42
CA SER A 273 13.76 -8.14 -1.82
C SER A 273 13.79 -8.38 -3.33
N THR A 274 13.36 -9.56 -3.76
CA THR A 274 13.29 -9.94 -5.17
C THR A 274 11.90 -10.48 -5.50
N ALA A 275 11.39 -10.12 -6.67
CA ALA A 275 10.20 -10.70 -7.25
C ALA A 275 10.42 -10.92 -8.75
N ASN A 276 10.00 -12.07 -9.26
CA ASN A 276 10.13 -12.43 -10.66
C ASN A 276 8.84 -13.04 -11.20
N VAL A 277 8.63 -12.89 -12.51
CA VAL A 277 7.57 -13.54 -13.29
C VAL A 277 8.17 -14.02 -14.61
N ALA A 278 7.72 -15.17 -15.10
CA ALA A 278 8.19 -15.71 -16.39
C ALA A 278 7.63 -14.94 -17.59
N GLY A 279 6.51 -14.25 -17.39
CA GLY A 279 5.84 -13.41 -18.38
C GLY A 279 4.82 -12.52 -17.70
N ALA A 280 4.51 -11.39 -18.33
CA ALA A 280 3.41 -10.52 -17.93
C ALA A 280 2.48 -10.30 -19.13
N THR A 281 1.18 -10.33 -18.92
CA THR A 281 0.21 -10.08 -19.99
C THR A 281 -0.93 -9.25 -19.43
N ILE A 282 -1.28 -8.19 -20.14
CA ILE A 282 -2.54 -7.48 -19.96
C ILE A 282 -3.36 -7.80 -21.22
N PRO A 283 -4.38 -8.68 -21.12
CA PRO A 283 -5.12 -9.18 -22.28
C PRO A 283 -5.61 -8.05 -23.20
N GLY A 284 -5.36 -8.20 -24.50
CA GLY A 284 -5.75 -7.21 -25.52
C GLY A 284 -4.94 -5.91 -25.51
N VAL A 285 -3.89 -5.81 -24.70
CA VAL A 285 -3.11 -4.58 -24.52
C VAL A 285 -1.62 -4.83 -24.69
N LEU A 286 -1.02 -5.73 -23.90
CA LEU A 286 0.40 -6.03 -24.00
C LEU A 286 0.73 -7.44 -23.55
N THR A 287 1.84 -7.94 -24.08
CA THR A 287 2.55 -9.13 -23.63
C THR A 287 3.99 -8.74 -23.36
N ALA A 288 4.58 -9.31 -22.32
CA ALA A 288 5.99 -9.14 -22.02
C ALA A 288 6.56 -10.46 -21.50
N GLY A 289 7.84 -10.68 -21.78
CA GLY A 289 8.59 -11.85 -21.33
C GLY A 289 8.95 -11.78 -19.85
N ALA A 290 10.02 -12.49 -19.50
CA ALA A 290 10.49 -12.58 -18.12
C ALA A 290 10.77 -11.19 -17.53
N ALA A 291 10.36 -11.01 -16.28
CA ALA A 291 10.52 -9.76 -15.58
C ALA A 291 10.99 -10.01 -14.15
N THR A 292 11.93 -9.19 -13.69
CA THR A 292 12.51 -9.29 -12.35
C THR A 292 12.60 -7.90 -11.74
N THR A 293 12.19 -7.78 -10.48
CA THR A 293 12.43 -6.59 -9.67
C THR A 293 13.29 -6.97 -8.48
N ASN A 294 14.40 -6.26 -8.32
CA ASN A 294 15.27 -6.32 -7.18
C ASN A 294 15.22 -4.99 -6.43
N THR A 295 15.11 -5.06 -5.11
CA THR A 295 15.29 -3.91 -4.23
C THR A 295 16.40 -4.21 -3.24
N ALA A 296 17.16 -3.18 -2.90
CA ALA A 296 18.17 -3.25 -1.86
C ALA A 296 18.13 -1.99 -1.01
N GLY A 297 18.41 -2.16 0.28
CA GLY A 297 18.48 -1.09 1.24
C GLY A 297 19.64 -1.28 2.20
N THR A 298 20.36 -0.20 2.47
CA THR A 298 21.45 -0.16 3.44
C THR A 298 21.22 1.03 4.36
N LEU A 299 21.37 0.82 5.67
CA LEU A 299 21.21 1.89 6.67
C LEU A 299 22.55 2.47 7.14
N THR A 300 23.61 1.65 7.12
CA THR A 300 24.95 2.02 7.59
C THR A 300 26.02 1.57 6.59
N PRO A 301 27.12 2.32 6.40
CA PRO A 301 27.39 3.63 6.98
C PRO A 301 26.59 4.77 6.33
N THR A 302 25.96 4.54 5.18
CA THR A 302 25.12 5.52 4.46
C THR A 302 23.72 4.97 4.26
N LEU A 303 22.71 5.84 4.34
CA LEU A 303 21.35 5.48 3.96
C LEU A 303 21.32 5.34 2.44
N LYS A 304 21.02 4.17 1.92
CA LYS A 304 20.91 3.93 0.48
C LYS A 304 19.74 3.00 0.19
N ALA A 305 18.91 3.40 -0.76
CA ALA A 305 17.87 2.56 -1.36
C ALA A 305 18.13 2.46 -2.87
N SER A 306 18.10 1.24 -3.40
CA SER A 306 18.14 0.99 -4.84
C SER A 306 17.01 0.06 -5.25
N VAL A 307 16.47 0.32 -6.44
CA VAL A 307 15.45 -0.50 -7.07
C VAL A 307 15.88 -0.67 -8.53
N THR A 308 15.85 -1.92 -8.98
CA THR A 308 16.16 -2.31 -10.36
C THR A 308 15.03 -3.21 -10.84
N ASN A 309 14.27 -2.78 -11.84
CA ASN A 309 13.34 -3.61 -12.57
C ASN A 309 13.87 -3.90 -13.98
N THR A 310 13.91 -5.17 -14.36
CA THR A 310 14.19 -5.62 -15.71
C THR A 310 12.95 -6.28 -16.30
N LEU A 311 12.72 -6.06 -17.59
CA LEU A 311 11.62 -6.65 -18.36
C LEU A 311 12.12 -6.98 -19.76
N ALA A 312 11.91 -8.21 -20.21
CA ALA A 312 12.28 -8.66 -21.55
C ALA A 312 11.08 -8.68 -22.51
N ALA A 313 11.35 -8.55 -23.81
CA ALA A 313 10.44 -8.80 -24.92
C ALA A 313 9.05 -8.18 -24.75
N LEU A 314 8.99 -6.86 -24.53
CA LEU A 314 7.75 -6.12 -24.47
C LEU A 314 7.14 -5.98 -25.87
N ASN A 315 5.86 -6.29 -26.00
CA ASN A 315 5.05 -6.01 -27.17
C ASN A 315 3.70 -5.43 -26.72
N VAL A 316 3.38 -4.23 -27.21
CA VAL A 316 2.11 -3.54 -26.97
C VAL A 316 1.29 -3.53 -28.26
N LEU A 317 0.01 -3.94 -28.15
CA LEU A 317 -0.99 -3.97 -29.22
C LEU A 317 -0.51 -4.62 -30.53
N GLY A 318 0.23 -5.72 -30.45
CA GLY A 318 0.66 -6.44 -31.65
C GLY A 318 1.76 -5.74 -32.45
N GLY A 319 2.58 -4.93 -31.78
CA GLY A 319 3.80 -4.36 -32.36
C GLY A 319 3.85 -2.83 -32.41
N LEU A 320 2.79 -2.13 -31.96
CA LEU A 320 2.76 -0.66 -31.94
C LEU A 320 3.90 -0.07 -31.10
N VAL A 321 4.24 -0.74 -29.99
CA VAL A 321 5.45 -0.47 -29.22
C VAL A 321 6.12 -1.79 -28.92
N THR A 322 7.38 -1.95 -29.32
CA THR A 322 8.20 -3.12 -29.00
C THR A 322 9.49 -2.71 -28.35
N VAL A 323 9.93 -3.48 -27.35
CA VAL A 323 11.22 -3.29 -26.68
C VAL A 323 11.80 -4.65 -26.33
N ASP A 324 13.07 -4.89 -26.67
CA ASP A 324 13.72 -6.17 -26.36
C ASP A 324 14.05 -6.27 -24.87
N ALA A 325 14.53 -5.19 -24.28
CA ALA A 325 14.76 -5.10 -22.84
C ALA A 325 14.51 -3.69 -22.31
N ILE A 326 13.87 -3.64 -21.14
CA ILE A 326 13.73 -2.44 -20.33
C ILE A 326 14.50 -2.67 -19.05
N LYS A 327 15.31 -1.68 -18.65
CA LYS A 327 15.90 -1.59 -17.33
C LYS A 327 15.46 -0.28 -16.69
N ALA A 328 14.63 -0.35 -15.66
CA ALA A 328 14.30 0.78 -14.80
C ALA A 328 15.17 0.69 -13.55
N GLU A 329 16.08 1.64 -13.34
CA GLU A 329 17.00 1.60 -12.21
C GLU A 329 17.10 2.96 -11.53
N THR A 330 16.72 2.99 -10.25
CA THR A 330 16.79 4.19 -9.43
C THR A 330 17.55 3.94 -8.16
N SER A 331 18.33 4.92 -7.70
CA SER A 331 18.87 4.92 -6.35
C SER A 331 18.74 6.27 -5.68
N ALA A 332 18.58 6.22 -4.35
CA ALA A 332 18.61 7.37 -3.48
C ALA A 332 19.59 7.07 -2.36
N SER A 333 20.54 7.96 -2.12
CA SER A 333 21.49 7.82 -1.03
C SER A 333 21.67 9.12 -0.26
N ARG A 334 21.96 9.01 1.03
CA ARG A 334 22.31 10.13 1.89
C ARG A 334 23.60 9.84 2.64
N ALA A 335 24.51 10.80 2.64
CA ALA A 335 25.66 10.78 3.52
C ALA A 335 25.23 10.84 5.00
N PRO A 336 26.07 10.43 5.96
CA PRO A 336 25.76 10.53 7.38
C PRO A 336 25.46 11.98 7.80
N SER A 337 24.87 12.18 8.99
CA SER A 337 24.64 13.51 9.60
C SER A 337 23.81 14.49 8.77
N GLY A 338 22.72 14.03 8.14
CA GLY A 338 21.81 14.92 7.42
C GLY A 338 22.39 15.53 6.13
N GLY A 339 23.46 14.92 5.58
CA GLY A 339 24.09 15.39 4.35
C GLY A 339 23.17 15.34 3.11
N THR A 340 23.67 15.87 1.99
CA THR A 340 22.89 16.00 0.75
C THR A 340 22.38 14.64 0.24
N VAL A 341 21.12 14.60 -0.16
CA VAL A 341 20.53 13.43 -0.83
C VAL A 341 20.98 13.41 -2.28
N THR A 342 21.60 12.30 -2.70
CA THR A 342 21.93 12.01 -4.08
C THR A 342 20.86 11.11 -4.68
N LEU A 343 20.31 11.51 -5.83
CA LEU A 343 19.28 10.77 -6.55
C LEU A 343 19.77 10.41 -7.95
N THR A 344 19.85 9.12 -8.23
CA THR A 344 20.39 8.59 -9.48
C THR A 344 19.32 7.80 -10.24
N ASP A 345 19.37 7.94 -11.55
CA ASP A 345 18.58 7.21 -12.52
C ASP A 345 19.53 6.71 -13.62
N THR A 346 19.59 5.40 -13.82
CA THR A 346 20.42 4.73 -14.83
C THR A 346 19.57 3.86 -15.75
N SER A 347 18.32 4.28 -15.96
CA SER A 347 17.34 3.50 -16.71
C SER A 347 17.59 3.56 -18.22
N THR A 348 17.34 2.44 -18.91
CA THR A 348 17.65 2.29 -20.34
C THR A 348 16.62 1.43 -21.08
N PHE A 349 16.50 1.69 -22.38
CA PHE A 349 15.81 0.85 -23.33
C PHE A 349 16.81 0.10 -24.21
N THR A 350 16.46 -1.12 -24.62
CA THR A 350 17.16 -1.85 -25.68
C THR A 350 16.18 -2.08 -26.83
N ASN A 351 16.54 -1.60 -28.03
CA ASN A 351 15.76 -1.75 -29.26
C ASN A 351 14.30 -1.30 -29.14
N LEU A 352 14.06 -0.14 -28.51
CA LEU A 352 12.75 0.49 -28.51
C LEU A 352 12.33 0.86 -29.94
N LYS A 353 11.15 0.40 -30.35
CA LYS A 353 10.51 0.77 -31.61
C LYS A 353 9.08 1.17 -31.35
N ILE A 354 8.64 2.24 -32.01
CA ILE A 354 7.25 2.69 -32.01
C ILE A 354 6.82 2.79 -33.47
N THR A 355 5.77 2.05 -33.85
CA THR A 355 5.26 2.07 -35.23
C THR A 355 4.84 3.48 -35.62
N GLY A 356 5.24 3.91 -36.83
CA GLY A 356 4.95 5.26 -37.33
C GLY A 356 5.94 6.33 -36.90
N PHE A 357 6.98 5.97 -36.13
CA PHE A 357 8.08 6.87 -35.76
C PHE A 357 9.41 6.33 -36.28
N ALA A 358 10.34 7.24 -36.61
CA ALA A 358 11.73 6.87 -36.86
C ALA A 358 12.31 6.19 -35.61
N ALA A 359 13.37 5.38 -35.79
CA ALA A 359 13.99 4.64 -34.70
C ALA A 359 14.34 5.58 -33.54
N ILE A 360 13.62 5.44 -32.42
CA ILE A 360 13.94 6.13 -31.19
C ILE A 360 15.17 5.40 -30.63
N ASN A 361 16.31 6.09 -30.59
CA ASN A 361 17.54 5.50 -30.08
C ASN A 361 17.37 5.06 -28.60
N ALA A 362 18.27 4.18 -28.14
CA ALA A 362 18.23 3.64 -26.77
C ALA A 362 18.28 4.73 -25.66
N SER A 363 18.73 5.94 -26.01
CA SER A 363 18.87 7.08 -25.10
C SER A 363 17.70 8.04 -25.22
N VAL A 364 16.53 7.61 -24.75
CA VAL A 364 15.35 8.47 -24.68
C VAL A 364 15.52 9.51 -23.55
N ALA A 365 15.40 10.79 -23.89
CA ALA A 365 15.44 11.86 -22.91
C ALA A 365 14.31 11.70 -21.87
N PRO A 366 14.55 12.04 -20.59
CA PRO A 366 13.52 11.98 -19.57
C PRO A 366 12.24 12.74 -19.96
N ASN A 367 11.08 12.14 -19.66
CA ASN A 367 9.74 12.70 -19.89
C ASN A 367 9.41 12.97 -21.38
N THR A 368 9.98 12.20 -22.30
CA THR A 368 9.64 12.30 -23.72
C THR A 368 8.21 11.83 -23.96
N VAL A 369 7.35 12.68 -24.52
CA VAL A 369 5.94 12.36 -24.81
C VAL A 369 5.76 12.16 -26.31
N VAL A 370 5.12 11.06 -26.68
CA VAL A 370 4.82 10.67 -28.06
C VAL A 370 3.34 10.32 -28.18
N GLN A 371 2.67 10.84 -29.21
CA GLN A 371 1.29 10.44 -29.52
C GLN A 371 1.33 9.30 -30.53
N VAL A 372 0.86 8.12 -30.12
CA VAL A 372 0.88 6.92 -30.97
C VAL A 372 -0.52 6.68 -31.53
N PRO A 373 -0.71 6.79 -32.88
CA PRO A 373 -1.98 6.49 -33.52
C PRO A 373 -2.48 5.10 -33.12
N GLY A 374 -3.76 5.01 -32.75
CA GLY A 374 -4.35 3.73 -32.35
C GLY A 374 -4.06 3.29 -30.90
N LEU A 375 -3.23 4.02 -30.14
CA LEU A 375 -2.92 3.70 -28.74
C LEU A 375 -3.27 4.87 -27.81
N GLY A 376 -2.73 6.06 -28.07
CA GLY A 376 -2.88 7.24 -27.22
C GLY A 376 -1.54 7.88 -26.86
N GLN A 377 -1.49 8.53 -25.71
CA GLN A 377 -0.31 9.26 -25.25
C GLN A 377 0.67 8.28 -24.58
N VAL A 378 1.90 8.23 -25.07
CA VAL A 378 2.99 7.43 -24.51
C VAL A 378 4.04 8.38 -23.95
N THR A 379 4.27 8.35 -22.64
CA THR A 379 5.41 9.00 -22.00
C THR A 379 6.51 7.98 -21.80
N LEU A 380 7.63 8.20 -22.48
CA LEU A 380 8.84 7.41 -22.35
C LEU A 380 9.75 8.03 -21.29
N HIS A 381 10.43 7.17 -20.53
CA HIS A 381 11.39 7.54 -19.50
C HIS A 381 10.85 8.63 -18.57
N LYS A 382 9.67 8.42 -18.00
CA LYS A 382 9.04 9.39 -17.11
C LYS A 382 9.78 9.45 -15.79
N VAL A 383 10.45 10.57 -15.50
CA VAL A 383 11.27 10.76 -14.29
C VAL A 383 10.68 11.86 -13.42
N VAL A 384 10.42 11.54 -12.16
CA VAL A 384 9.97 12.49 -11.14
C VAL A 384 10.93 12.43 -9.96
N LYS A 385 11.57 13.56 -9.65
CA LYS A 385 12.46 13.71 -8.49
C LYS A 385 11.82 14.64 -7.46
N THR A 386 11.96 14.30 -6.19
CA THR A 386 11.69 15.16 -5.04
C THR A 386 13.00 15.45 -4.31
N SER A 387 12.98 16.16 -3.19
CA SER A 387 14.18 16.36 -2.35
C SER A 387 14.76 15.06 -1.78
N SER A 388 14.02 13.96 -1.80
CA SER A 388 14.36 12.73 -1.06
C SER A 388 14.03 11.44 -1.80
N SER A 389 13.49 11.51 -3.02
CA SER A 389 13.14 10.33 -3.80
C SER A 389 13.19 10.58 -5.29
N VAL A 390 13.47 9.52 -6.05
CA VAL A 390 13.38 9.47 -7.51
C VAL A 390 12.43 8.35 -7.89
N THR A 391 11.55 8.63 -8.85
CA THR A 391 10.62 7.68 -9.44
C THR A 391 10.80 7.68 -10.94
N VAL A 392 10.91 6.50 -11.53
CA VAL A 392 10.99 6.26 -12.96
C VAL A 392 9.86 5.34 -13.37
N THR A 393 9.16 5.70 -14.45
CA THR A 393 8.29 4.80 -15.21
C THR A 393 8.79 4.79 -16.64
N MET A 394 9.31 3.66 -17.09
CA MET A 394 9.94 3.58 -18.40
C MET A 394 8.94 3.84 -19.51
N ILE A 395 7.75 3.24 -19.46
CA ILE A 395 6.67 3.56 -20.40
C ILE A 395 5.39 3.78 -19.61
N GLU A 396 4.83 4.98 -19.69
CA GLU A 396 3.47 5.28 -19.24
C GLU A 396 2.58 5.49 -20.48
N ILE A 397 1.54 4.70 -20.63
CA ILE A 397 0.57 4.81 -21.73
C ILE A 397 -0.75 5.28 -21.16
N VAL A 398 -1.32 6.32 -21.73
CA VAL A 398 -2.71 6.75 -21.48
C VAL A 398 -3.51 6.47 -22.75
N LEU A 399 -4.45 5.53 -22.65
CA LEU A 399 -5.25 5.08 -23.80
C LEU A 399 -6.17 6.19 -24.31
N ASN A 400 -6.18 6.45 -25.61
CA ASN A 400 -7.13 7.38 -26.24
C ASN A 400 -8.45 6.70 -26.68
N GLN A 401 -8.50 5.37 -26.60
CA GLN A 401 -9.68 4.58 -26.92
C GLN A 401 -9.72 3.31 -26.08
N ALA A 402 -10.89 2.69 -25.95
CA ALA A 402 -11.03 1.44 -25.23
C ALA A 402 -10.25 0.28 -25.90
N ARG A 403 -9.65 -0.58 -25.08
CA ARG A 403 -8.89 -1.77 -25.48
C ARG A 403 -9.19 -2.93 -24.56
N GLY A 404 -9.91 -3.93 -25.06
CA GLY A 404 -10.37 -5.06 -24.25
C GLY A 404 -11.21 -4.57 -23.07
N SER A 405 -10.81 -4.91 -21.84
CA SER A 405 -11.45 -4.45 -20.61
C SER A 405 -10.97 -3.08 -20.11
N LEU A 406 -10.03 -2.43 -20.79
CA LEU A 406 -9.53 -1.11 -20.41
C LEU A 406 -10.32 -0.01 -21.17
N PRO A 407 -11.07 0.86 -20.47
CA PRO A 407 -11.75 2.00 -21.12
C PRO A 407 -10.75 3.07 -21.57
N THR A 408 -11.22 4.01 -22.40
CA THR A 408 -10.50 5.24 -22.72
C THR A 408 -10.00 5.94 -21.46
N GLY A 409 -8.78 6.47 -21.50
CA GLY A 409 -8.13 7.15 -20.38
C GLY A 409 -7.47 6.22 -19.37
N SER A 410 -7.54 4.89 -19.57
CA SER A 410 -6.77 3.95 -18.75
C SER A 410 -5.27 4.20 -18.87
N LYS A 411 -4.58 4.10 -17.74
CA LYS A 411 -3.15 4.27 -17.59
C LYS A 411 -2.46 2.93 -17.45
N ILE A 412 -1.48 2.64 -18.30
CA ILE A 412 -0.62 1.46 -18.21
C ILE A 412 0.79 1.93 -17.89
N GLN A 413 1.40 1.34 -16.86
CA GLN A 413 2.75 1.64 -16.42
C GLN A 413 3.63 0.41 -16.61
N ILE A 414 4.78 0.59 -17.24
CA ILE A 414 5.72 -0.46 -17.58
C ILE A 414 7.12 -0.03 -17.15
N GLY A 415 7.85 -0.93 -16.51
CA GLY A 415 9.20 -0.66 -15.98
C GLY A 415 9.17 0.43 -14.90
N TYR A 416 8.57 0.14 -13.75
CA TYR A 416 8.48 1.09 -12.65
C TYR A 416 9.58 0.85 -11.62
N SER A 417 10.25 1.93 -11.21
CA SER A 417 11.25 1.94 -10.16
C SER A 417 11.13 3.19 -9.31
N ARG A 418 11.13 3.05 -7.99
CA ARG A 418 11.16 4.18 -7.05
C ARG A 418 12.12 3.91 -5.91
N SER A 419 12.99 4.86 -5.63
CA SER A 419 13.92 4.84 -4.50
C SER A 419 13.85 6.14 -3.72
N GLY A 420 13.95 6.08 -2.39
CA GLY A 420 13.98 7.25 -1.54
C GLY A 420 14.56 6.98 -0.16
N VAL A 421 15.00 8.05 0.49
CA VAL A 421 15.61 8.05 1.83
C VAL A 421 15.00 9.17 2.67
N ARG A 422 14.77 8.93 3.95
CA ARG A 422 14.14 9.89 4.89
C ARG A 422 14.86 9.86 6.22
N ASP A 423 14.69 10.93 6.99
CA ASP A 423 15.11 11.02 8.38
C ASP A 423 14.07 10.39 9.33
#